data_AF-A0A9N9J1B4-F1
#
_entry.id   AF-A0A9N9J1B4-F1
#
_cell.length_a   1.000
_cell.length_b   1.000
_cell.length_c   1.000
_cell.angle_alpha   90.00
_cell.angle_beta   90.00
_cell.angle_gamma   90.00
#
_symmetry.space_group_name_H-M   'P 1'
#
loop_
_entity.id
_entity.type
_entity.pdbx_description
1 polymer ?
#
loop_
_entity_poly.entity_id
_entity_poly.type
_entity_poly.pdbx_seq_one_letter_code
_entity_poly.pdbx_strand_id
1 'polypeptide(L)'
;MPSTITTVCYITDRQESITNKTLNVVKAAGVMRPKNNASALNLLLIGFYSQDKTQKSTLASFSTEDVILVTGKFRIIENSDETGKKYPVIK
;
A
#
# COMPACT_ATOMS: atom_id res chain seq x y z
N MET A 1 5.82 9.05 13.76
CA MET A 1 5.89 7.72 14.40
C MET A 1 5.23 6.71 13.48
N PRO A 2 5.75 5.48 13.31
CA PRO A 2 5.03 4.45 12.55
C PRO A 2 3.77 4.08 13.31
N SER A 3 2.61 4.37 12.73
CA SER A 3 1.31 4.00 13.27
C SER A 3 0.86 2.68 12.64
N THR A 4 0.31 1.80 13.46
CA THR A 4 -0.43 0.64 12.94
C THR A 4 -1.76 1.15 12.42
N ILE A 5 -1.98 1.04 11.12
CA ILE A 5 -3.27 1.42 10.50
C ILE A 5 -3.92 0.14 10.01
N THR A 6 -5.23 0.03 10.22
CA THR A 6 -6.08 -0.97 9.60
C THR A 6 -7.08 -0.24 8.70
N THR A 7 -7.08 -0.56 7.41
CA THR A 7 -7.91 0.15 6.43
C THR A 7 -8.40 -0.76 5.32
N VAL A 8 -9.55 -0.43 4.75
CA VAL A 8 -10.07 -1.08 3.55
C VAL A 8 -9.50 -0.37 2.32
N CYS A 9 -8.90 -1.14 1.42
CA CYS A 9 -8.24 -0.66 0.21
C CYS A 9 -8.86 -1.32 -1.02
N TYR A 10 -9.23 -0.52 -2.02
CA TYR A 10 -9.58 -0.97 -3.36
C TYR A 10 -8.34 -0.95 -4.24
N ILE A 11 -7.95 -2.10 -4.81
CA ILE A 11 -6.73 -2.21 -5.61
C ILE A 11 -6.96 -1.65 -7.01
N THR A 12 -6.12 -0.70 -7.43
CA THR A 12 -6.19 -0.06 -8.75
C THR A 12 -5.08 -0.51 -9.69
N ASP A 13 -3.94 -0.95 -9.16
CA ASP A 13 -2.82 -1.49 -9.95
C ASP A 13 -1.99 -2.46 -9.10
N ARG A 14 -1.36 -3.44 -9.75
CA ARG A 14 -0.45 -4.39 -9.10
C ARG A 14 0.77 -4.63 -9.99
N GLN A 15 1.94 -4.43 -9.41
CA GLN A 15 3.22 -4.71 -10.04
C GLN A 15 4.05 -5.63 -9.17
N GLU A 16 4.62 -6.67 -9.78
CA GLU A 16 5.49 -7.61 -9.11
C GLU A 16 6.87 -7.54 -9.72
N SER A 17 7.89 -7.38 -8.88
CA SER A 17 9.28 -7.31 -9.31
C SER A 17 10.13 -8.24 -8.47
N ILE A 18 10.83 -9.15 -9.13
CA ILE A 18 11.82 -10.02 -8.50
C ILE A 18 13.12 -9.22 -8.40
N THR A 19 13.66 -9.07 -7.19
CA THR A 19 14.99 -8.47 -7.01
C THR A 19 16.06 -9.56 -7.03
N ASN A 20 17.24 -9.27 -7.60
CA ASN A 20 18.34 -10.22 -7.87
C ASN A 20 18.91 -10.99 -6.65
N LYS A 21 18.42 -10.76 -5.43
CA LYS A 21 19.02 -11.30 -4.19
C LYS A 21 17.97 -11.86 -3.22
N THR A 22 17.28 -12.94 -3.58
CA THR A 22 16.42 -13.73 -2.66
C THR A 22 15.18 -13.04 -2.10
N LEU A 23 14.84 -11.85 -2.60
CA LEU A 23 13.70 -11.06 -2.14
C LEU A 23 12.71 -10.82 -3.29
N ASN A 24 11.45 -11.18 -3.07
CA ASN A 24 10.36 -10.81 -3.94
C ASN A 24 9.70 -9.53 -3.40
N VAL A 25 9.59 -8.51 -4.24
CA VAL A 25 8.95 -7.25 -3.88
C VAL A 25 7.67 -7.12 -4.70
N VAL A 26 6.54 -7.14 -4.00
CA VAL A 26 5.22 -6.92 -4.60
C VAL A 26 4.77 -5.52 -4.24
N LYS A 27 4.39 -4.76 -5.25
CA LYS A 27 3.80 -3.42 -5.12
C LYS A 27 2.35 -3.48 -5.57
N ALA A 28 1.47 -2.87 -4.80
CA ALA A 28 0.10 -2.63 -5.23
C ALA A 28 -0.27 -1.18 -4.96
N ALA A 29 -0.90 -0.53 -5.94
CA ALA A 29 -1.53 0.77 -5.74
C ALA A 29 -3.01 0.55 -5.47
N GLY A 30 -3.57 1.37 -4.59
CA GLY A 30 -4.98 1.34 -4.33
C GLY A 30 -5.49 2.63 -3.73
N VAL A 31 -6.79 2.66 -3.46
CA VAL A 31 -7.48 3.82 -2.92
C VAL A 31 -8.18 3.41 -1.64
N MET A 32 -8.05 4.22 -0.59
CA MET A 32 -8.86 4.11 0.61
C MET A 32 -9.71 5.35 0.81
N ARG A 33 -10.89 5.18 1.41
CA ARG A 33 -11.68 6.29 1.95
C ARG A 33 -11.67 6.22 3.48
N PRO A 34 -10.99 7.15 4.16
CA PRO A 34 -11.05 7.22 5.61
C PRO A 34 -12.46 7.56 6.05
N LYS A 35 -12.94 6.93 7.13
CA LYS A 35 -14.30 7.17 7.67
C LYS A 35 -14.58 8.65 7.98
N ASN A 36 -13.54 9.41 8.35
CA ASN A 36 -13.64 10.80 8.80
C ASN A 36 -13.11 11.82 7.78
N ASN A 37 -12.79 11.42 6.54
CA ASN A 37 -12.36 12.35 5.49
C ASN A 37 -13.21 12.19 4.24
N ALA A 38 -13.62 13.32 3.69
CA ALA A 38 -14.37 13.36 2.43
C ALA A 38 -13.50 12.94 1.22
N SER A 39 -12.17 13.11 1.33
CA SER A 39 -11.24 12.83 0.24
C SER A 39 -10.70 11.41 0.29
N ALA A 40 -10.68 10.76 -0.87
CA ALA A 40 -9.98 9.51 -1.06
C ALA A 40 -8.46 9.71 -0.93
N LEU A 41 -7.77 8.71 -0.40
CA LEU A 41 -6.31 8.67 -0.31
C LEU A 41 -5.76 7.58 -1.22
N ASN A 42 -4.71 7.93 -1.95
CA ASN A 42 -3.93 6.96 -2.70
C ASN A 42 -3.00 6.22 -1.74
N LEU A 43 -3.03 4.90 -1.79
CA LEU A 43 -2.18 4.00 -1.02
C LEU A 43 -1.20 3.30 -1.95
N LEU A 44 0.05 3.23 -1.52
CA LEU A 44 1.06 2.35 -2.09
C LEU A 44 1.38 1.26 -1.06
N LEU A 45 1.01 0.03 -1.37
CA LEU A 45 1.30 -1.15 -0.59
C LEU A 45 2.58 -1.79 -1.13
N ILE A 46 3.53 -2.08 -0.25
CA ILE A 46 4.78 -2.73 -0.61
C ILE A 46 4.99 -3.93 0.32
N GLY A 47 4.92 -5.12 -0.24
CA GLY A 47 5.24 -6.37 0.43
C GLY A 47 6.67 -6.80 0.11
N PHE A 48 7.45 -7.09 1.15
CA PHE A 48 8.79 -7.68 1.03
C PHE A 48 8.70 -9.13 1.50
N TYR A 49 8.94 -10.06 0.58
CA TYR A 49 8.85 -11.50 0.84
C TYR A 49 10.20 -12.15 0.62
N SER A 50 10.60 -13.06 1.51
CA SER A 50 11.71 -13.97 1.21
C SER A 50 11.30 -14.91 0.08
N GLN A 51 12.23 -15.27 -0.79
CA GLN A 51 12.02 -16.32 -1.79
C GLN A 51 11.95 -17.73 -1.19
N ASP A 52 12.20 -17.88 0.12
CA ASP A 52 11.97 -19.15 0.80
C ASP A 52 10.49 -19.54 0.67
N LYS A 53 10.27 -20.64 -0.07
CA LYS A 53 8.98 -21.11 -0.60
C LYS A 53 7.90 -21.41 0.46
N THR A 54 8.21 -21.25 1.74
CA THR A 54 7.28 -21.49 2.84
C THR A 54 6.35 -20.31 3.09
N GLN A 55 6.72 -19.09 2.70
CA GLN A 55 5.89 -17.90 2.93
C GLN A 55 5.18 -17.47 1.64
N LYS A 56 3.88 -17.78 1.55
CA LYS A 56 3.05 -17.31 0.43
C LYS A 56 2.97 -15.78 0.45
N SER A 57 3.26 -15.16 -0.68
CA SER A 57 3.08 -13.72 -0.87
C SER A 57 1.58 -13.39 -0.91
N THR A 58 1.03 -12.95 0.23
CA THR A 58 -0.39 -12.60 0.33
C THR A 58 -0.76 -11.43 -0.59
N LEU A 59 0.15 -10.48 -0.82
CA LEU A 59 -0.14 -9.35 -1.71
C LEU A 59 -0.15 -9.77 -3.19
N ALA A 60 0.58 -10.83 -3.55
CA ALA A 60 0.58 -11.36 -4.92
C ALA A 60 -0.72 -12.11 -5.27
N SER A 61 -1.51 -12.56 -4.28
CA SER A 61 -2.76 -13.26 -4.55
C SER A 61 -3.95 -12.36 -4.87
N PHE A 62 -3.82 -11.04 -4.66
CA PHE A 62 -4.89 -10.10 -4.95
C PHE A 62 -4.76 -9.53 -6.36
N SER A 63 -5.89 -9.26 -6.99
CA SER A 63 -6.01 -8.71 -8.34
C SER A 63 -6.47 -7.26 -8.32
N THR A 64 -6.38 -6.59 -9.47
CA THR A 64 -7.05 -5.31 -9.66
C THR A 64 -8.54 -5.45 -9.36
N GLU A 65 -9.14 -4.40 -8.79
CA GLU A 65 -10.53 -4.33 -8.35
C GLU A 65 -10.87 -5.11 -7.06
N ASP A 66 -9.93 -5.88 -6.51
CA ASP A 66 -10.14 -6.52 -5.21
C ASP A 66 -10.25 -5.46 -4.09
N VAL A 67 -11.15 -5.74 -3.14
CA VAL A 67 -11.30 -4.98 -1.91
C VAL A 67 -10.66 -5.77 -0.77
N ILE A 68 -9.57 -5.23 -0.20
CA ILE A 68 -8.79 -5.91 0.81
C ILE A 68 -8.73 -5.12 2.12
N LEU A 69 -8.67 -5.84 3.24
CA LEU A 69 -8.36 -5.26 4.55
C LEU A 69 -6.84 -5.30 4.75
N VAL A 70 -6.21 -4.13 4.84
CA VAL A 70 -4.78 -4.00 5.04
C VAL A 70 -4.50 -3.59 6.47
N THR A 71 -3.67 -4.37 7.17
CA THR A 71 -3.12 -4.01 8.48
C THR A 71 -1.61 -4.02 8.42
N GLY A 72 -0.97 -2.97 8.91
CA GLY A 72 0.49 -2.89 8.89
C GLY A 72 1.06 -1.63 9.51
N LYS A 73 2.39 -1.53 9.49
CA LYS A 73 3.09 -0.29 9.83
C LYS A 73 3.14 0.58 8.59
N PHE A 74 2.33 1.63 8.57
CA PHE A 74 2.31 2.57 7.45
C PHE A 74 3.34 3.68 7.68
N ARG A 75 4.06 4.04 6.62
CA ARG A 75 4.73 5.34 6.53
C ARG A 75 3.89 6.20 5.61
N ILE A 76 3.40 7.31 6.15
CA ILE A 76 2.78 8.36 5.35
C ILE A 76 3.94 9.18 4.78
N ILE A 77 4.07 9.20 3.45
CA ILE A 77 5.03 10.06 2.75
C ILE A 77 4.21 11.20 2.19
N GLU A 78 4.38 12.39 2.78
CA GLU A 78 3.82 13.62 2.25
C GLU A 78 4.67 14.02 1.04
N ASN A 79 4.13 13.84 -0.16
CA ASN A 79 4.74 14.43 -1.35
C ASN A 79 4.07 15.78 -1.59
N SER A 80 4.82 16.87 -1.61
CA SER A 80 4.29 18.12 -2.15
C SER A 80 4.29 18.00 -3.67
N ASP A 81 3.14 18.12 -4.32
CA ASP A 81 3.11 18.33 -5.77
C ASP A 81 4.03 19.52 -6.12
N GLU A 82 4.55 19.57 -7.35
CA GLU A 82 5.35 20.69 -7.89
C GLU A 82 4.65 22.06 -7.77
N THR A 83 3.36 22.07 -7.40
CA THR A 83 2.53 23.26 -7.14
C THR A 83 2.39 23.63 -5.65
N GLY A 84 3.10 22.96 -4.73
CA GLY A 84 3.16 23.34 -3.31
C GLY A 84 1.92 23.02 -2.48
N LYS A 85 0.93 22.28 -3.04
CA LYS A 85 -0.22 21.81 -2.26
C LYS A 85 0.19 20.65 -1.36
N LYS A 86 0.11 20.88 -0.05
CA LYS A 86 0.23 19.82 0.96
C LYS A 86 -1.05 18.99 0.97
N TYR A 87 -0.92 17.67 0.84
CA TYR A 87 -2.05 16.77 1.03
C TYR A 87 -2.55 16.86 2.48
N PRO A 88 -3.86 16.72 2.71
CA PRO A 88 -4.46 16.94 4.02
C PRO A 88 -3.87 15.99 5.06
N VAL A 89 -3.40 16.56 6.17
CA VAL A 89 -2.90 15.84 7.34
C VAL A 89 -4.11 15.28 8.09
N ILE A 90 -4.14 13.96 8.27
CA ILE A 90 -5.08 13.31 9.19
C ILE A 90 -4.40 13.29 10.56
N LYS A 91 -4.90 14.12 11.48
CA LYS A 91 -4.51 14.08 12.91
C LYS A 91 -5.19 12.92 13.62
#